data_AF-A0A151JK99-F1
#
_entry.id   AF-A0A151JK99-F1
#
_cell.length_a   1.000
_cell.length_b   1.000
_cell.length_c   1.000
_cell.angle_alpha   90.00
_cell.angle_beta   90.00
_cell.angle_gamma   90.00
#
_symmetry.space_group_name_H-M   'P 1'
#
loop_
_entity.id
_entity.type
_entity.pdbx_description
1 polymer ?
#
loop_
_entity_poly.entity_id
_entity_poly.type
_entity_poly.pdbx_seq_one_letter_code
_entity_poly.pdbx_strand_id
1 'polypeptide(L)'
;MTSLVLDMPDFSLSVQDSVLHIAHPQQPSRLLPLAEIERVVVGKGIAISTDLHLKLSELGKELVIVGHKHSAMIFNSASAPNNLRLLQYRAICQESLRQRFVWALLSARRRGQNRVLKQLGMPLLATPTCPPNNLMLYEAEMSRKYWQAWAQCFQLDGFIGRERQPPSDPINALLSLTATLEDSTLTPHLLAEGFDLCLGFHHRTGYRRSSLVLDIKELTRSDLEAWLIALWRTQKLTAQDFEQTEYGCRLTRAGQQRFYPAWFGWQKQRKTALRRMIRLCRRYLERGMSHE
;
A
#
# COMPACT_ATOMS: atom_id res chain seq x y z
N MET A 1 -5.90 8.83 -18.73
CA MET A 1 -4.83 9.01 -17.72
C MET A 1 -3.51 8.41 -18.15
N THR A 2 -2.73 9.18 -18.90
CA THR A 2 -1.32 8.91 -19.17
C THR A 2 -0.48 9.47 -18.02
N SER A 3 0.33 8.63 -17.37
CA SER A 3 1.20 9.04 -16.27
C SER A 3 2.67 8.84 -16.62
N LEU A 4 3.47 9.90 -16.49
CA LEU A 4 4.92 9.80 -16.53
C LEU A 4 5.43 9.44 -15.13
N VAL A 5 6.26 8.40 -15.04
CA VAL A 5 6.89 7.99 -13.78
C VAL A 5 8.39 7.94 -13.97
N LEU A 6 9.12 8.69 -13.16
CA LEU A 6 10.58 8.67 -13.06
C LEU A 6 10.95 8.35 -11.61
N ASP A 7 11.61 7.22 -11.38
CA ASP A 7 11.97 6.75 -10.03
C ASP A 7 13.48 6.57 -9.82
N MET A 8 14.31 6.97 -10.79
CA MET A 8 15.76 7.01 -10.67
C MET A 8 16.25 8.44 -10.41
N PRO A 9 17.34 8.63 -9.63
CA PRO A 9 17.90 9.95 -9.36
C PRO A 9 18.54 10.57 -10.62
N ASP A 10 18.98 11.82 -10.49
CA ASP A 10 19.77 12.58 -11.47
C ASP A 10 19.04 12.97 -12.76
N PHE A 11 17.75 12.62 -12.88
CA PHE A 11 16.89 13.23 -13.89
C PHE A 11 16.64 14.71 -13.57
N SER A 12 16.64 15.54 -14.61
CA SER A 12 16.13 16.91 -14.57
C SER A 12 14.97 17.07 -15.52
N LEU A 13 13.89 17.67 -15.03
CA LEU A 13 12.67 17.94 -15.78
C LEU A 13 12.48 19.44 -15.92
N SER A 14 12.30 19.89 -17.15
CA SER A 14 11.93 21.26 -17.48
C SER A 14 10.85 21.27 -18.55
N VAL A 15 10.23 22.44 -18.76
CA VAL A 15 9.27 22.65 -19.84
C VAL A 15 9.76 23.77 -20.74
N GLN A 16 9.64 23.55 -22.05
CA GLN A 16 9.85 24.58 -23.07
C GLN A 16 8.80 24.36 -24.16
N ASP A 17 8.09 25.43 -24.56
CA ASP A 17 7.08 25.39 -25.63
C ASP A 17 6.04 24.26 -25.49
N SER A 18 5.57 24.02 -24.26
CA SER A 18 4.63 22.92 -23.91
C SER A 18 5.16 21.50 -24.19
N VAL A 19 6.47 21.36 -24.39
CA VAL A 19 7.19 20.09 -24.44
C VAL A 19 7.87 19.88 -23.10
N LEU A 20 7.70 18.69 -22.54
CA LEU A 20 8.43 18.24 -21.36
C LEU A 20 9.80 17.73 -21.79
N HIS A 21 10.85 18.39 -21.29
CA HIS A 21 12.22 17.98 -21.45
C HIS A 21 12.64 17.12 -20.25
N ILE A 22 13.11 15.90 -20.53
CA ILE A 22 13.61 14.96 -19.53
C ILE A 22 15.08 14.70 -19.87
N ALA A 23 15.98 15.23 -19.04
CA ALA A 23 17.41 15.05 -19.20
C ALA A 23 17.99 14.20 -18.07
N HIS A 24 19.08 13.48 -18.36
CA HIS A 24 19.83 12.69 -17.38
C HIS A 24 21.30 12.62 -17.84
N PRO A 25 22.30 12.75 -16.95
CA PRO A 25 23.71 12.86 -17.35
C PRO A 25 24.24 11.69 -18.21
N GLN A 26 23.67 10.50 -18.02
CA GLN A 26 24.13 9.24 -18.63
C GLN A 26 23.10 8.61 -19.58
N GLN A 27 21.97 9.27 -19.86
CA GLN A 27 20.92 8.72 -20.72
C GLN A 27 20.52 9.75 -21.78
N PRO A 28 20.06 9.30 -22.97
CA PRO A 28 19.59 10.22 -23.99
C PRO A 28 18.40 11.04 -23.47
N SER A 29 18.40 12.33 -23.79
CA SER A 29 17.29 13.22 -23.48
C SER A 29 16.01 12.73 -24.17
N ARG A 30 14.89 12.86 -23.46
CA ARG A 30 13.56 12.53 -23.97
C ARG A 30 12.71 13.78 -24.00
N LEU A 31 11.97 13.94 -25.08
CA LEU A 31 11.00 15.02 -25.26
C LEU A 31 9.62 14.39 -25.33
N LEU A 32 8.70 14.86 -24.50
CA LEU A 32 7.32 14.39 -24.48
C LEU A 32 6.36 15.57 -24.59
N PRO A 33 5.32 15.52 -25.44
CA PRO A 33 4.29 16.54 -25.44
C PRO A 33 3.60 16.61 -24.07
N LEU A 34 3.59 17.77 -23.43
CA LEU A 34 3.00 17.92 -22.09
C LEU A 34 1.48 17.68 -22.12
N ALA A 35 0.84 17.95 -23.27
CA ALA A 35 -0.57 17.70 -23.52
C ALA A 35 -0.96 16.24 -23.25
N GLU A 36 -0.11 15.29 -23.62
CA GLU A 36 -0.35 13.85 -23.48
C GLU A 36 -0.18 13.35 -22.05
N ILE A 37 0.43 14.14 -21.15
CA ILE A 37 0.74 13.73 -19.78
C ILE A 37 -0.30 14.32 -18.84
N GLU A 38 -1.08 13.48 -18.16
CA GLU A 38 -2.07 13.94 -17.18
C GLU A 38 -1.48 14.03 -15.76
N ARG A 39 -0.41 13.27 -15.50
CA ARG A 39 0.24 13.19 -14.19
C ARG A 39 1.74 12.94 -14.34
N VAL A 40 2.54 13.64 -13.56
CA VAL A 40 3.99 13.42 -13.41
C VAL A 40 4.27 12.88 -12.01
N VAL A 41 4.94 11.74 -11.90
CA VAL A 41 5.37 11.14 -10.62
C VAL A 41 6.88 11.07 -10.61
N VAL A 42 7.52 11.72 -9.62
CA VAL A 42 8.97 11.74 -9.47
C VAL A 42 9.42 11.12 -8.15
N GLY A 43 10.54 10.39 -8.20
CA GLY A 43 11.26 9.88 -7.04
C GLY A 43 12.24 10.88 -6.44
N LYS A 44 12.95 10.44 -5.39
CA LYS A 44 14.03 11.22 -4.75
C LYS A 44 15.19 11.44 -5.72
N GLY A 45 15.77 12.65 -5.68
CA GLY A 45 16.97 12.99 -6.45
C GLY A 45 16.69 13.47 -7.87
N ILE A 46 15.43 13.73 -8.20
CA ILE A 46 15.01 14.29 -9.48
C ILE A 46 14.83 15.80 -9.32
N ALA A 47 15.49 16.58 -10.18
CA ALA A 47 15.33 18.02 -10.24
C ALA A 47 14.11 18.38 -11.11
N ILE A 48 13.30 19.33 -10.65
CA ILE A 48 12.15 19.85 -11.40
C ILE A 48 12.29 21.37 -11.45
N SER A 49 12.17 21.95 -12.65
CA SER A 49 12.18 23.41 -12.78
C SER A 49 10.89 24.02 -12.23
N THR A 50 11.00 25.21 -11.61
CA THR A 50 9.84 25.98 -11.14
C THR A 50 8.83 26.25 -12.27
N ASP A 51 9.30 26.47 -13.49
CA ASP A 51 8.42 26.69 -14.65
C ASP A 51 7.57 25.45 -14.96
N LEU A 52 8.13 24.25 -14.83
CA LEU A 52 7.35 23.03 -15.00
C LEU A 52 6.32 22.87 -13.87
N HIS A 53 6.67 23.22 -12.63
CA HIS A 53 5.70 23.22 -11.52
C HIS A 53 4.50 24.12 -11.83
N LEU A 54 4.76 25.36 -12.25
CA LEU A 54 3.72 26.33 -12.58
C LEU A 54 2.90 25.89 -13.78
N LYS A 55 3.55 25.37 -14.84
CA LYS A 55 2.86 24.94 -16.06
C LYS A 55 1.97 23.70 -15.83
N LEU A 56 2.43 22.75 -15.02
CA LEU A 56 1.60 21.61 -14.60
C LEU A 56 0.37 22.10 -13.83
N SER A 57 0.55 23.03 -12.89
CA SER A 57 -0.57 23.65 -12.18
C SER A 57 -1.53 24.37 -13.14
N GLU A 58 -1.04 25.25 -14.01
CA GLU A 58 -1.86 25.96 -15.00
C GLU A 58 -2.76 25.01 -15.81
N LEU A 59 -2.19 23.88 -16.25
CA LEU A 59 -2.89 22.88 -17.06
C LEU A 59 -3.72 21.87 -16.25
N GLY A 60 -3.81 22.02 -14.92
CA GLY A 60 -4.54 21.10 -14.03
C GLY A 60 -3.92 19.69 -13.97
N LYS A 61 -2.63 19.57 -14.28
CA LYS A 61 -1.89 18.31 -14.29
C LYS A 61 -1.29 18.06 -12.90
N GLU A 62 -1.38 16.84 -12.42
CA GLU A 62 -0.88 16.50 -11.09
C GLU A 62 0.64 16.24 -11.10
N LEU A 63 1.34 16.78 -10.10
CA LEU A 63 2.72 16.40 -9.79
C LEU A 63 2.77 15.70 -8.44
N VAL A 64 3.25 14.45 -8.43
CA VAL A 64 3.42 13.64 -7.23
C VAL A 64 4.91 13.41 -6.98
N ILE A 65 5.40 13.88 -5.84
CA ILE A 65 6.78 13.67 -5.40
C ILE A 65 6.77 12.57 -4.35
N VAL A 66 7.54 11.53 -4.58
CA VAL A 66 7.60 10.34 -3.75
C VAL A 66 8.99 10.20 -3.14
N GLY A 67 9.08 10.39 -1.83
CA GLY A 67 10.24 10.04 -1.02
C GLY A 67 10.12 8.65 -0.39
N HIS A 68 11.13 8.27 0.39
CA HIS A 68 11.15 6.96 1.07
C HIS A 68 10.12 6.83 2.20
N LYS A 69 9.81 7.95 2.89
CA LYS A 69 8.89 7.99 4.04
C LYS A 69 7.75 9.00 3.87
N HIS A 70 7.90 9.93 2.94
CA HIS A 70 6.99 11.05 2.76
C HIS A 70 6.69 11.23 1.29
N SER A 71 5.53 11.80 1.01
CA SER A 71 5.10 12.17 -0.34
C SER A 71 4.57 13.60 -0.31
N ALA A 72 4.86 14.36 -1.35
CA ALA A 72 4.27 15.66 -1.59
C ALA A 72 3.47 15.60 -2.89
N MET A 73 2.40 16.38 -2.98
CA MET A 73 1.61 16.50 -4.19
C MET A 73 1.35 17.97 -4.46
N ILE A 74 1.58 18.37 -5.71
CA ILE A 74 1.22 19.70 -6.21
C ILE A 74 0.08 19.48 -7.20
N PHE A 75 -0.98 20.24 -7.00
CA PHE A 75 -2.17 20.28 -7.85
C PHE A 75 -2.67 21.71 -7.93
N ASN A 76 -3.40 22.01 -9.00
CA ASN A 76 -4.08 23.28 -9.16
C ASN A 76 -5.30 23.35 -8.25
N SER A 77 -5.47 24.41 -7.47
CA SER A 77 -6.66 24.59 -6.64
C SER A 77 -7.92 24.95 -7.44
N ALA A 78 -7.76 25.50 -8.65
CA ALA A 78 -8.86 25.88 -9.55
C ALA A 78 -9.41 24.71 -10.38
N SER A 79 -8.71 23.57 -10.43
CA SER A 79 -9.19 22.34 -11.07
C SER A 79 -9.03 21.16 -10.13
N ALA A 80 -10.13 20.46 -9.81
CA ALA A 80 -10.08 19.32 -8.89
C ALA A 80 -9.10 18.26 -9.44
N PRO A 81 -8.08 17.84 -8.66
CA PRO A 81 -7.14 16.81 -9.11
C PRO A 81 -7.89 15.50 -9.23
N ASN A 82 -8.21 15.11 -10.47
CA ASN A 82 -8.93 13.89 -10.83
C ASN A 82 -10.31 13.75 -10.14
N ASN A 83 -11.37 13.48 -10.91
CA ASN A 83 -12.71 13.22 -10.36
C ASN A 83 -12.71 12.10 -9.29
N LEU A 84 -11.69 11.24 -9.26
CA LEU A 84 -11.55 10.15 -8.28
C LEU A 84 -11.70 10.59 -6.82
N ARG A 85 -11.15 11.74 -6.39
CA ARG A 85 -11.32 12.19 -4.99
C ARG A 85 -12.76 12.55 -4.70
N LEU A 86 -13.42 13.27 -5.61
CA LEU A 86 -14.84 13.58 -5.47
C LEU A 86 -15.69 12.31 -5.41
N LEU A 87 -15.37 11.30 -6.23
CA LEU A 87 -16.03 9.99 -6.18
C LEU A 87 -15.76 9.28 -4.85
N GLN A 88 -14.53 9.31 -4.35
CA GLN A 88 -14.16 8.73 -3.06
C GLN A 88 -14.97 9.39 -1.93
N TYR A 89 -15.10 10.72 -1.94
CA TYR A 89 -15.80 11.47 -0.90
C TYR A 89 -17.29 11.13 -0.93
N ARG A 90 -17.90 11.14 -2.12
CA ARG A 90 -19.30 10.71 -2.32
C ARG A 90 -19.54 9.29 -1.82
N ALA A 91 -18.69 8.34 -2.21
CA ALA A 91 -18.81 6.95 -1.83
C ALA A 91 -18.68 6.71 -0.31
N ILE A 92 -17.88 7.52 0.40
CA ILE A 92 -17.75 7.45 1.86
C ILE A 92 -18.98 8.02 2.57
N CYS A 93 -19.58 9.09 2.02
CA CYS A 93 -20.80 9.70 2.56
C CYS A 93 -22.05 8.86 2.31
N GLN A 94 -22.05 8.00 1.29
CA GLN A 94 -23.16 7.08 1.00
C GLN A 94 -22.95 5.73 1.73
N GLU A 95 -23.75 5.47 2.76
CA GLU A 95 -23.61 4.25 3.60
C GLU A 95 -23.64 2.95 2.78
N SER A 96 -24.57 2.83 1.83
CA SER A 96 -24.73 1.64 0.99
C SER A 96 -23.48 1.36 0.14
N LEU A 97 -22.89 2.38 -0.48
CA LEU A 97 -21.63 2.24 -1.22
C LEU A 97 -20.48 1.91 -0.28
N ARG A 98 -20.33 2.65 0.82
CA ARG A 98 -19.27 2.40 1.80
C ARG A 98 -19.31 0.94 2.28
N GLN A 99 -20.46 0.44 2.70
CA GLN A 99 -20.63 -0.96 3.11
C GLN A 99 -20.26 -1.95 2.00
N ARG A 100 -20.62 -1.67 0.74
CA ARG A 100 -20.20 -2.49 -0.41
C ARG A 100 -18.67 -2.54 -0.57
N PHE A 101 -17.98 -1.42 -0.43
CA PHE A 101 -16.50 -1.37 -0.50
C PHE A 101 -15.86 -2.13 0.66
N VAL A 102 -16.31 -1.88 1.89
CA VAL A 102 -15.80 -2.57 3.08
C VAL A 102 -16.01 -4.08 2.96
N TRP A 103 -17.20 -4.50 2.54
CA TRP A 103 -17.51 -5.92 2.32
C TRP A 103 -16.58 -6.56 1.27
N ALA A 104 -16.29 -5.85 0.18
CA ALA A 104 -15.36 -6.34 -0.84
C ALA A 104 -13.94 -6.50 -0.29
N LEU A 105 -13.46 -5.55 0.52
CA LEU A 105 -12.16 -5.61 1.19
C LEU A 105 -12.08 -6.80 2.16
N LEU A 106 -13.05 -6.95 3.05
CA LEU A 106 -13.07 -8.06 4.01
C LEU A 106 -13.22 -9.42 3.33
N SER A 107 -14.01 -9.50 2.26
CA SER A 107 -14.14 -10.71 1.44
C SER A 107 -12.81 -11.09 0.79
N ALA A 108 -12.08 -10.11 0.24
CA ALA A 108 -10.77 -10.33 -0.34
C ALA A 108 -9.74 -10.76 0.70
N ARG A 109 -9.71 -10.10 1.86
CA ARG A 109 -8.88 -10.47 3.01
C ARG A 109 -9.13 -11.90 3.44
N ARG A 110 -10.39 -12.29 3.64
CA ARG A 110 -10.77 -13.66 4.01
C ARG A 110 -10.29 -14.69 3.00
N ARG A 111 -10.47 -14.43 1.69
CA ARG A 111 -9.97 -15.32 0.63
C ARG A 111 -8.45 -15.43 0.68
N GLY A 112 -7.75 -14.32 0.89
CA GLY A 112 -6.32 -14.29 1.10
C GLY A 112 -5.89 -15.15 2.29
N GLN A 113 -6.50 -14.93 3.45
CA GLN A 113 -6.20 -15.66 4.69
C GLN A 113 -6.51 -17.15 4.55
N ASN A 114 -7.56 -17.53 3.83
CA ASN A 114 -7.84 -18.94 3.54
C ASN A 114 -6.75 -19.61 2.69
N ARG A 115 -6.09 -18.87 1.78
CA ARG A 115 -4.91 -19.41 1.07
C ARG A 115 -3.76 -19.69 2.05
N VAL A 116 -3.53 -18.78 3.01
CA VAL A 116 -2.50 -18.95 4.05
C VAL A 116 -2.85 -20.11 4.99
N LEU A 117 -4.08 -20.17 5.49
CA LEU A 117 -4.55 -21.26 6.36
C LEU A 117 -4.42 -22.62 5.67
N LYS A 118 -4.76 -22.70 4.37
CA LYS A 118 -4.54 -23.92 3.59
C LYS A 118 -3.07 -24.34 3.54
N GLN A 119 -2.14 -23.39 3.36
CA GLN A 119 -0.68 -23.65 3.40
C GLN A 119 -0.19 -24.08 4.78
N LEU A 120 -0.88 -23.64 5.84
CA LEU A 120 -0.59 -24.04 7.22
C LEU A 120 -1.23 -25.38 7.61
N GLY A 121 -2.12 -25.94 6.78
CA GLY A 121 -2.89 -27.13 7.13
C GLY A 121 -4.02 -26.87 8.13
N MET A 122 -4.49 -25.63 8.22
CA MET A 122 -5.47 -25.17 9.22
C MET A 122 -6.89 -25.03 8.64
N PRO A 123 -7.95 -25.16 9.46
CA PRO A 123 -9.32 -24.94 9.02
C PRO A 123 -9.53 -23.56 8.40
N LEU A 124 -10.31 -23.49 7.32
CA LEU A 124 -10.59 -22.25 6.60
C LEU A 124 -11.62 -21.39 7.35
N LEU A 125 -11.52 -20.07 7.17
CA LEU A 125 -12.51 -19.11 7.63
C LEU A 125 -13.81 -19.26 6.83
N ALA A 126 -14.92 -19.39 7.55
CA ALA A 126 -16.26 -19.54 6.98
C ALA A 126 -16.63 -18.38 6.05
N THR A 127 -17.29 -18.72 4.94
CA THR A 127 -17.90 -17.73 4.05
C THR A 127 -19.31 -17.45 4.55
N PRO A 128 -19.66 -16.21 4.95
CA PRO A 128 -21.03 -15.90 5.31
C PRO A 128 -21.91 -15.88 4.05
N THR A 129 -23.18 -16.22 4.21
CA THR A 129 -24.17 -16.29 3.12
C THR A 129 -24.63 -14.90 2.66
N CYS A 130 -24.62 -13.91 3.55
CA CYS A 130 -24.88 -12.50 3.28
C CYS A 130 -23.88 -11.60 4.03
N PRO A 131 -23.73 -10.32 3.64
CA PRO A 131 -22.89 -9.37 4.38
C PRO A 131 -23.39 -9.23 5.84
N PRO A 132 -22.51 -9.39 6.84
CA PRO A 132 -22.89 -9.20 8.25
C PRO A 132 -23.34 -7.77 8.55
N ASN A 133 -24.29 -7.61 9.47
CA ASN A 133 -24.79 -6.30 9.89
C ASN A 133 -23.70 -5.40 10.49
N ASN A 134 -22.69 -5.99 11.13
CA ASN A 134 -21.55 -5.27 11.70
C ASN A 134 -20.23 -5.80 11.14
N LEU A 135 -19.70 -5.11 10.14
CA LEU A 135 -18.47 -5.49 9.46
C LEU A 135 -17.22 -5.38 10.35
N MET A 136 -17.21 -4.49 11.36
CA MET A 136 -16.10 -4.38 12.32
C MET A 136 -16.04 -5.60 13.26
N LEU A 137 -17.18 -6.04 13.79
CA LEU A 137 -17.25 -7.25 14.62
C LEU A 137 -16.87 -8.50 13.80
N TYR A 138 -17.35 -8.58 12.56
CA TYR A 138 -16.96 -9.65 11.65
C TYR A 138 -15.45 -9.69 11.39
N GLU A 139 -14.83 -8.54 11.13
CA GLU A 139 -13.37 -8.43 10.97
C GLU A 139 -12.62 -8.89 12.22
N ALA A 140 -13.08 -8.50 13.41
CA ALA A 140 -12.46 -8.87 14.68
C ALA A 140 -12.52 -10.39 14.92
N GLU A 141 -13.67 -11.02 14.68
CA GLU A 141 -13.85 -12.46 14.82
C GLU A 141 -12.97 -13.24 13.83
N MET A 142 -12.96 -12.81 12.57
CA MET A 142 -12.12 -13.39 11.52
C MET A 142 -10.63 -13.28 11.89
N SER A 143 -10.20 -12.11 12.37
CA SER A 143 -8.83 -11.87 12.83
C SER A 143 -8.47 -12.80 13.99
N ARG A 144 -9.36 -12.94 14.98
CA ARG A 144 -9.13 -13.82 16.14
C ARG A 144 -8.91 -15.26 15.71
N LYS A 145 -9.80 -15.82 14.89
CA LYS A 145 -9.70 -17.20 14.39
C LYS A 145 -8.42 -17.40 13.58
N TYR A 146 -8.07 -16.44 12.73
CA TYR A 146 -6.86 -16.49 11.92
C TYR A 146 -5.58 -16.53 12.78
N TRP A 147 -5.45 -15.64 13.77
CA TRP A 147 -4.27 -15.60 14.62
C TRP A 147 -4.19 -16.78 15.60
N GLN A 148 -5.33 -17.35 16.01
CA GLN A 148 -5.35 -18.62 16.76
C GLN A 148 -4.76 -19.77 15.95
N ALA A 149 -5.06 -19.84 14.65
CA ALA A 149 -4.47 -20.84 13.77
C ALA A 149 -2.95 -20.67 13.63
N TRP A 150 -2.48 -19.42 13.50
CA TRP A 150 -1.04 -19.13 13.54
C TRP A 150 -0.40 -19.54 14.86
N ALA A 151 -1.03 -19.25 16.00
CA ALA A 151 -0.53 -19.63 17.31
C ALA A 151 -0.32 -21.13 17.44
N GLN A 152 -1.21 -21.95 16.88
CA GLN A 152 -1.04 -23.41 16.86
C GLN A 152 0.16 -23.85 16.01
N CYS A 153 0.42 -23.17 14.89
CA CYS A 153 1.52 -23.53 13.99
C CYS A 153 2.91 -23.05 14.45
N PHE A 154 2.96 -21.96 15.21
CA PHE A 154 4.21 -21.26 15.56
C PHE A 154 4.42 -21.15 17.08
N GLN A 155 3.72 -21.98 17.87
CA GLN A 155 3.84 -21.99 19.33
C GLN A 155 5.29 -22.24 19.79
N LEU A 156 5.98 -23.16 19.12
CA LEU A 156 7.39 -23.50 19.43
C LEU A 156 8.35 -22.35 19.10
N ASP A 157 7.95 -21.46 18.20
CA ASP A 157 8.68 -20.23 17.85
C ASP A 157 8.34 -19.05 18.79
N GLY A 158 7.53 -19.30 19.84
CA GLY A 158 7.11 -18.30 20.83
C GLY A 158 5.88 -17.49 20.43
N PHE A 159 5.27 -17.74 19.27
CA PHE A 159 4.10 -16.99 18.81
C PHE A 159 2.81 -17.54 19.44
N ILE A 160 2.28 -16.82 20.44
CA ILE A 160 1.05 -17.19 21.15
C ILE A 160 -0.17 -16.44 20.60
N GLY A 161 0.05 -15.35 19.86
CA GLY A 161 -0.99 -14.53 19.26
C GLY A 161 -0.42 -13.24 18.70
N ARG A 162 -1.24 -12.47 17.98
CA ARG A 162 -0.80 -11.20 17.38
C ARG A 162 -0.70 -10.10 18.43
N GLU A 163 0.52 -9.68 18.75
CA GLU A 163 0.83 -8.58 19.66
C GLU A 163 1.64 -7.50 18.93
N ARG A 164 1.11 -6.27 18.89
CA ARG A 164 1.60 -5.23 17.98
C ARG A 164 2.66 -4.30 18.59
N GLN A 165 2.45 -3.84 19.82
CA GLN A 165 3.30 -2.83 20.46
C GLN A 165 3.37 -3.03 21.98
N PRO A 166 4.56 -3.36 22.53
CA PRO A 166 5.75 -3.82 21.80
C PRO A 166 5.54 -5.25 21.24
N PRO A 167 6.19 -5.64 20.13
CA PRO A 167 6.22 -7.04 19.70
C PRO A 167 7.02 -7.88 20.72
N SER A 168 6.49 -9.02 21.15
CA SER A 168 7.12 -9.88 22.17
C SER A 168 7.97 -11.00 21.59
N ASP A 169 7.81 -11.36 20.32
CA ASP A 169 8.50 -12.47 19.65
C ASP A 169 8.94 -12.12 18.21
N PRO A 170 9.84 -12.93 17.61
CA PRO A 170 10.35 -12.70 16.26
C PRO A 170 9.28 -12.59 15.17
N ILE A 171 8.22 -13.39 15.26
CA ILE A 171 7.14 -13.41 14.25
C ILE A 171 6.31 -12.13 14.37
N ASN A 172 5.95 -11.71 15.59
CA ASN A 172 5.29 -10.44 15.83
C ASN A 172 6.15 -9.24 15.39
N ALA A 173 7.47 -9.29 15.61
CA ALA A 173 8.40 -8.27 15.15
C ALA A 173 8.40 -8.16 13.61
N LEU A 174 8.46 -9.30 12.90
CA LEU A 174 8.37 -9.35 11.44
C LEU A 174 7.03 -8.83 10.91
N LEU A 175 5.92 -9.26 11.51
CA LEU A 175 4.57 -8.82 11.13
C LEU A 175 4.40 -7.31 11.32
N SER A 176 4.95 -6.73 12.38
CA SER A 176 4.89 -5.28 12.63
C SER A 176 5.80 -4.50 11.69
N LEU A 177 7.03 -4.97 11.46
CA LEU A 177 7.99 -4.32 10.56
C LEU A 177 7.46 -4.30 9.12
N THR A 178 7.06 -5.45 8.60
CA THR A 178 6.55 -5.58 7.23
C THR A 178 5.25 -4.82 7.02
N ALA A 179 4.34 -4.79 7.99
CA ALA A 179 3.13 -3.97 7.90
C ALA A 179 3.44 -2.47 7.79
N THR A 180 4.55 -2.01 8.38
CA THR A 180 5.02 -0.62 8.26
C THR A 180 5.67 -0.36 6.90
N LEU A 181 6.49 -1.28 6.41
CA LEU A 181 7.12 -1.17 5.09
C LEU A 181 6.11 -1.31 3.93
N GLU A 182 5.01 -2.03 4.15
CA GLU A 182 3.91 -2.13 3.21
C GLU A 182 3.21 -0.78 3.02
N ASP A 183 3.07 0.01 4.08
CA ASP A 183 2.42 1.32 4.03
C ASP A 183 3.16 2.27 3.09
N SER A 184 4.50 2.31 3.19
CA SER A 184 5.35 3.10 2.28
C SER A 184 5.39 2.53 0.86
N THR A 185 5.09 1.23 0.69
CA THR A 185 4.99 0.59 -0.63
C THR A 185 3.68 0.93 -1.34
N LEU A 186 2.56 1.00 -0.61
CA LEU A 186 1.24 1.30 -1.17
C LEU A 186 1.04 2.79 -1.45
N THR A 187 1.52 3.64 -0.55
CA THR A 187 1.32 5.10 -0.56
C THR A 187 1.60 5.76 -1.93
N PRO A 188 2.77 5.54 -2.56
CA PRO A 188 3.09 6.16 -3.85
C PRO A 188 2.11 5.78 -4.96
N HIS A 189 1.67 4.52 -4.97
CA HIS A 189 0.80 3.99 -6.01
C HIS A 189 -0.65 4.45 -5.84
N LEU A 190 -1.12 4.60 -4.59
CA LEU A 190 -2.44 5.17 -4.31
C LEU A 190 -2.51 6.65 -4.70
N LEU A 191 -1.47 7.42 -4.34
CA LEU A 191 -1.35 8.82 -4.77
C LEU A 191 -1.26 8.94 -6.29
N ALA A 192 -0.49 8.05 -6.93
CA ALA A 192 -0.35 8.01 -8.37
C ALA A 192 -1.63 7.59 -9.12
N GLU A 193 -2.66 7.08 -8.44
CA GLU A 193 -4.00 6.90 -9.02
C GLU A 193 -4.96 8.06 -8.68
N GLY A 194 -4.64 8.89 -7.68
CA GLY A 194 -5.39 10.08 -7.30
C GLY A 194 -6.23 9.92 -6.04
N PHE A 195 -6.00 8.87 -5.26
CA PHE A 195 -6.71 8.68 -4.00
C PHE A 195 -6.32 9.74 -2.94
N ASP A 196 -7.26 10.07 -2.06
CA ASP A 196 -6.97 10.70 -0.77
C ASP A 196 -6.65 9.61 0.26
N LEU A 197 -5.42 9.63 0.80
CA LEU A 197 -4.96 8.61 1.74
C LEU A 197 -5.58 8.74 3.13
N CYS A 198 -6.02 9.93 3.52
CA CYS A 198 -6.59 10.19 4.84
C CYS A 198 -7.98 9.56 4.99
N LEU A 199 -8.65 9.29 3.87
CA LEU A 199 -10.04 8.86 3.81
C LEU A 199 -10.19 7.36 3.54
N GLY A 200 -10.36 6.58 4.62
CA GLY A 200 -10.72 5.16 4.55
C GLY A 200 -12.22 4.95 4.41
N PHE A 201 -12.61 3.82 3.82
CA PHE A 201 -13.97 3.27 3.79
C PHE A 201 -14.29 2.49 5.07
N HIS A 202 -13.32 1.71 5.58
CA HIS A 202 -13.49 0.86 6.77
C HIS A 202 -12.89 1.50 8.02
N HIS A 203 -11.61 1.92 7.93
CA HIS A 203 -10.95 2.56 9.05
C HIS A 203 -11.36 4.03 9.18
N ARG A 204 -11.69 4.44 10.41
CA ARG A 204 -12.02 5.83 10.74
C ARG A 204 -10.88 6.77 10.35
N THR A 205 -11.26 7.90 9.76
CA THR A 205 -10.36 9.01 9.47
C THR A 205 -9.82 9.60 10.77
N GLY A 206 -8.54 9.96 10.77
CA GLY A 206 -7.88 10.49 11.96
C GLY A 206 -6.72 11.41 11.57
N TYR A 207 -6.32 12.30 12.48
CA TYR A 207 -5.26 13.26 12.23
C TYR A 207 -3.95 12.56 11.82
N ARG A 208 -3.43 12.89 10.64
CA ARG A 208 -2.20 12.32 10.02
C ARG A 208 -2.21 10.79 9.83
N ARG A 209 -3.38 10.15 9.83
CA ARG A 209 -3.52 8.72 9.59
C ARG A 209 -3.88 8.44 8.13
N SER A 210 -3.05 7.67 7.44
CA SER A 210 -3.33 7.18 6.09
C SER A 210 -4.37 6.05 6.12
N SER A 211 -5.61 6.35 6.50
CA SER A 211 -6.69 5.38 6.72
C SER A 211 -6.98 4.52 5.50
N LEU A 212 -6.92 5.09 4.29
CA LEU A 212 -7.10 4.31 3.06
C LEU A 212 -5.99 3.27 2.87
N VAL A 213 -4.75 3.60 3.25
CA VAL A 213 -3.64 2.64 3.14
C VAL A 213 -3.93 1.41 4.00
N LEU A 214 -4.52 1.58 5.18
CA LEU A 214 -4.90 0.47 6.05
C LEU A 214 -5.99 -0.41 5.43
N ASP A 215 -6.99 0.20 4.78
CA ASP A 215 -8.04 -0.51 4.06
C ASP A 215 -7.48 -1.33 2.90
N ILE A 216 -6.68 -0.68 2.04
CA ILE A 216 -6.11 -1.31 0.84
C ILE A 216 -5.08 -2.38 1.21
N LYS A 217 -4.38 -2.21 2.33
CA LYS A 217 -3.44 -3.21 2.86
C LYS A 217 -4.12 -4.55 3.14
N GLU A 218 -5.41 -4.58 3.43
CA GLU A 218 -6.14 -5.85 3.61
C GLU A 218 -6.16 -6.71 2.34
N LEU A 219 -5.94 -6.12 1.15
CA LEU A 219 -5.81 -6.85 -0.11
C LEU A 219 -4.44 -7.52 -0.30
N THR A 220 -3.38 -6.99 0.30
CA THR A 220 -2.00 -7.50 0.13
C THR A 220 -1.51 -8.28 1.34
N ARG A 221 -2.18 -8.13 2.48
CA ARG A 221 -1.78 -8.67 3.79
C ARG A 221 -1.49 -10.16 3.75
N SER A 222 -2.35 -10.96 3.12
CA SER A 222 -2.17 -12.41 3.09
C SER A 222 -1.00 -12.87 2.22
N ASP A 223 -0.66 -12.11 1.16
CA ASP A 223 0.52 -12.43 0.34
C ASP A 223 1.81 -12.13 1.13
N LEU A 224 1.80 -11.06 1.93
CA LEU A 224 2.88 -10.70 2.87
C LEU A 224 3.05 -11.76 3.96
N GLU A 225 1.95 -12.20 4.55
CA GLU A 225 1.91 -13.23 5.58
C GLU A 225 2.41 -14.59 5.04
N ALA A 226 2.01 -14.98 3.83
CA ALA A 226 2.54 -16.18 3.16
C ALA A 226 4.05 -16.09 2.90
N TRP A 227 4.53 -14.91 2.49
CA TRP A 227 5.97 -14.66 2.29
C TRP A 227 6.76 -14.76 3.59
N LEU A 228 6.24 -14.21 4.70
CA LEU A 228 6.87 -14.33 6.02
C LEU A 228 6.94 -15.78 6.49
N ILE A 229 5.86 -16.56 6.31
CA ILE A 229 5.86 -18.00 6.61
C ILE A 229 6.96 -18.70 5.80
N ALA A 230 7.10 -18.37 4.52
CA ALA A 230 8.13 -18.95 3.67
C ALA A 230 9.53 -18.59 4.17
N LEU A 231 9.80 -17.34 4.56
CA LEU A 231 11.09 -16.94 5.14
C LEU A 231 11.44 -17.74 6.39
N TRP A 232 10.46 -17.91 7.29
CA TRP A 232 10.64 -18.64 8.54
C TRP A 232 10.86 -20.14 8.32
N ARG A 233 9.96 -20.79 7.54
CA ARG A 233 10.05 -22.23 7.25
C ARG A 233 11.30 -22.61 6.47
N THR A 234 11.82 -21.72 5.63
CA THR A 234 13.07 -21.94 4.88
C THR A 234 14.33 -21.54 5.66
N GLN A 235 14.19 -21.15 6.94
CA GLN A 235 15.30 -20.75 7.81
C GLN A 235 16.14 -19.61 7.22
N LYS A 236 15.55 -18.77 6.36
CA LYS A 236 16.20 -17.56 5.85
C LYS A 236 16.35 -16.51 6.95
N LEU A 237 15.39 -16.52 7.88
CA LEU A 237 15.46 -15.84 9.15
C LEU A 237 15.13 -16.84 10.24
N THR A 238 15.82 -16.73 11.36
CA THR A 238 15.72 -17.62 12.52
C THR A 238 15.59 -16.80 13.79
N ALA A 239 15.32 -17.44 14.93
CA ALA A 239 15.27 -16.74 16.22
C ALA A 239 16.57 -16.01 16.57
N GLN A 240 17.74 -16.47 16.09
CA GLN A 240 19.05 -15.82 16.33
C GLN A 240 19.21 -14.47 15.62
N ASP A 241 18.37 -14.19 14.61
CA ASP A 241 18.35 -12.92 13.90
C ASP A 241 17.62 -11.82 14.70
N PHE A 242 17.16 -12.14 15.92
CA PHE A 242 16.38 -11.26 16.78
C PHE A 242 16.97 -11.17 18.19
N GLU A 243 16.69 -10.05 18.85
CA GLU A 243 17.06 -9.78 20.23
C GLU A 243 15.88 -9.15 20.98
N GLN A 244 15.82 -9.39 22.28
CA GLN A 244 14.89 -8.70 23.17
C GLN A 244 15.50 -7.39 23.63
N THR A 245 14.76 -6.31 23.47
CA THR A 245 15.14 -4.97 23.90
C THR A 245 14.10 -4.40 24.87
N GLU A 246 14.40 -3.29 25.53
CA GLU A 246 13.42 -2.55 26.34
C GLU A 246 12.18 -2.09 25.54
N TYR A 247 12.29 -2.04 24.20
CA TYR A 247 11.21 -1.69 23.27
C TYR A 247 10.57 -2.90 22.58
N GLY A 248 10.79 -4.11 23.08
CA GLY A 248 10.32 -5.39 22.52
C GLY A 248 11.34 -6.12 21.65
N CYS A 249 10.89 -7.20 21.02
CA CYS A 249 11.67 -8.03 20.12
C CYS A 249 11.99 -7.28 18.81
N ARG A 250 13.27 -7.25 18.42
CA ARG A 250 13.75 -6.54 17.24
C ARG A 250 14.79 -7.35 16.47
N LEU A 251 14.95 -7.04 15.18
CA LEU A 251 16.02 -7.62 14.35
C LEU A 251 17.39 -7.12 14.82
N THR A 252 18.32 -8.05 15.02
CA THR A 252 19.74 -7.73 15.21
C THR A 252 20.33 -7.14 13.92
N ARG A 253 21.55 -6.60 13.99
CA ARG A 253 22.26 -6.13 12.79
C ARG A 253 22.41 -7.23 11.72
N ALA A 254 22.71 -8.45 12.13
CA ALA A 254 22.81 -9.60 11.23
C ALA A 254 21.44 -9.95 10.61
N GLY A 255 20.39 -9.94 11.42
CA GLY A 255 19.01 -10.15 10.95
C GLY A 255 18.57 -9.10 9.94
N GLN A 256 18.92 -7.82 10.16
CA GLN A 256 18.64 -6.74 9.22
C GLN A 256 19.35 -6.94 7.87
N GLN A 257 20.61 -7.38 7.88
CA GLN A 257 21.37 -7.67 6.65
C GLN A 257 20.76 -8.81 5.83
N ARG A 258 20.04 -9.75 6.46
CA ARG A 258 19.30 -10.81 5.77
C ARG A 258 17.90 -10.35 5.33
N PHE A 259 17.19 -9.67 6.21
CA PHE A 259 15.79 -9.28 6.01
C PHE A 259 15.62 -8.26 4.88
N TYR A 260 16.38 -7.16 4.88
CA TYR A 260 16.14 -6.05 3.94
C TYR A 260 16.35 -6.45 2.48
N PRO A 261 17.42 -7.18 2.10
CA PRO A 261 17.56 -7.68 0.73
C PRO A 261 16.41 -8.59 0.31
N ALA A 262 15.96 -9.48 1.20
CA ALA A 262 14.82 -10.35 0.93
C ALA A 262 13.52 -9.55 0.73
N TRP A 263 13.27 -8.54 1.57
CA TRP A 263 12.12 -7.64 1.47
C TRP A 263 12.12 -6.88 0.13
N PHE A 264 13.22 -6.21 -0.22
CA PHE A 264 13.29 -5.42 -1.45
C PHE A 264 13.22 -6.29 -2.70
N GLY A 265 13.81 -7.50 -2.67
CA GLY A 265 13.66 -8.48 -3.75
C GLY A 265 12.20 -8.90 -3.96
N TRP A 266 11.50 -9.23 -2.88
CA TRP A 266 10.08 -9.61 -2.93
C TRP A 266 9.18 -8.44 -3.37
N GLN A 267 9.42 -7.23 -2.85
CA GLN A 267 8.71 -6.02 -3.26
C GLN A 267 8.84 -5.75 -4.76
N LYS A 268 10.06 -5.90 -5.31
CA LYS A 268 10.32 -5.70 -6.75
C LYS A 268 9.49 -6.66 -7.60
N GLN A 269 9.42 -7.94 -7.22
CA GLN A 269 8.68 -8.97 -7.97
C GLN A 269 7.18 -8.66 -8.08
N ARG A 270 6.57 -8.08 -7.02
CA ARG A 270 5.13 -7.79 -6.98
C ARG A 270 4.74 -6.38 -7.42
N LYS A 271 5.69 -5.48 -7.73
CA LYS A 271 5.44 -4.08 -8.08
C LYS A 271 4.38 -3.93 -9.19
N THR A 272 4.45 -4.74 -10.24
CA THR A 272 3.50 -4.70 -11.37
C THR A 272 2.10 -5.16 -10.96
N ALA A 273 2.01 -6.26 -10.20
CA ALA A 273 0.74 -6.78 -9.68
C ALA A 273 0.07 -5.76 -8.74
N LEU A 274 0.86 -5.12 -7.87
CA LEU A 274 0.40 -4.09 -6.96
C LEU A 274 -0.20 -2.89 -7.69
N ARG A 275 0.51 -2.37 -8.71
CA ARG A 275 0.00 -1.29 -9.57
C ARG A 275 -1.29 -1.68 -10.29
N ARG A 276 -1.43 -2.95 -10.71
CA ARG A 276 -2.67 -3.45 -11.32
C ARG A 276 -3.80 -3.51 -10.31
N MET A 277 -3.55 -4.00 -9.11
CA MET A 277 -4.53 -4.08 -8.02
C MET A 277 -5.08 -2.68 -7.66
N ILE A 278 -4.20 -1.69 -7.53
CA ILE A 278 -4.62 -0.32 -7.17
C ILE A 278 -5.45 0.32 -8.31
N ARG A 279 -5.07 0.09 -9.58
CA ARG A 279 -5.91 0.48 -10.73
C ARG A 279 -7.28 -0.20 -10.73
N LEU A 280 -7.37 -1.45 -10.30
CA LEU A 280 -8.65 -2.15 -10.15
C LEU A 280 -9.48 -1.53 -9.02
N CYS A 281 -8.87 -1.13 -7.90
CA CYS A 281 -9.57 -0.42 -6.82
C CYS A 281 -10.18 0.89 -7.32
N ARG A 282 -9.42 1.67 -8.11
CA ARG A 282 -9.91 2.88 -8.77
C ARG A 282 -11.12 2.59 -9.67
N ARG A 283 -11.01 1.62 -10.58
CA ARG A 283 -12.11 1.26 -11.49
C ARG A 283 -13.34 0.75 -10.73
N TYR A 284 -13.13 0.04 -9.63
CA TYR A 284 -14.21 -0.44 -8.78
C TYR A 284 -14.96 0.73 -8.13
N LEU A 285 -14.23 1.76 -7.67
CA LEU A 285 -14.82 3.00 -7.18
C LEU A 285 -15.60 3.76 -8.27
N GLU A 286 -15.00 3.94 -9.46
CA GLU A 286 -15.64 4.62 -10.59
C GLU A 286 -16.93 3.92 -11.04
N ARG A 287 -16.93 2.58 -11.12
CA ARG A 287 -18.12 1.80 -11.50
C ARG A 287 -19.21 1.82 -10.44
N GLY A 288 -18.84 1.76 -9.16
CA GLY A 288 -19.80 1.83 -8.06
C GLY A 288 -20.66 3.09 -8.11
N MET A 289 -20.08 4.18 -8.59
CA MET A 289 -20.74 5.49 -8.76
C MET A 289 -21.51 5.64 -10.09
N SER A 290 -21.32 4.74 -11.07
CA SER A 290 -21.96 4.81 -12.39
C SER A 290 -23.27 4.01 -12.49
N HIS A 291 -23.58 3.22 -11.46
CA HIS A 291 -24.77 2.37 -11.39
C HIS A 291 -25.83 2.89 -10.40
N GLU A 292 -25.75 4.19 -10.08
CA GLU A 292 -26.80 4.98 -9.42
C GLU A 292 -27.32 6.02 -10.42
#